data_AF-A0A382S8I7-F1
#
_entry.id   AF-A0A382S8I7-F1
#
_cell.length_a   1.000
_cell.length_b   1.000
_cell.length_c   1.000
_cell.angle_alpha   90.00
_cell.angle_beta   90.00
_cell.angle_gamma   90.00
#
_symmetry.space_group_name_H-M   'P 1'
#
loop_
_entity.id
_entity.type
_entity.pdbx_description
1 polymer ?
#
loop_
_entity_poly.entity_id
_entity_poly.type
_entity_poly.pdbx_seq_one_letter_code
_entity_poly.pdbx_strand_id
1 'polypeptide(L)'
;HWATYASRGSLTPDEVLRVAQGPNEEGWNEFEATLIGMADEFFRNSSITDVTWDRLSQEYDLYNLADAVVTVAEITAQAILFNALGIQPDDDTTERLPTTSVGYRLVVPDREPPLSVPRIDPVEGDGLRVSRTLRRHPELAEQWNVNDRYVLDPEKSRLIPHDRELLILRTGWNAQAVYEWAKHVGSVGRARDHGLEPLWIAQGADASGWNDNELNLIAAANEMYRDTTISDATWQALSEQYDAHQMMSIAWSTARYRRVSMTLNALGVQPLPDDERFPVLEGY
;
A
#
# COMPACT_ATOMS: atom_id res chain seq x y z
N HIS A 1 3.76 -6.97 -15.63
CA HIS A 1 2.28 -6.92 -15.47
C HIS A 1 1.59 -6.18 -16.62
N TRP A 2 1.95 -4.93 -16.91
CA TRP A 2 1.38 -4.14 -18.02
C TRP A 2 1.29 -4.91 -19.34
N ALA A 3 2.42 -5.38 -19.88
CA ALA A 3 2.45 -6.03 -21.19
C ALA A 3 1.71 -7.38 -21.27
N THR A 4 1.65 -8.13 -20.17
CA THR A 4 1.04 -9.47 -20.14
C THR A 4 -0.49 -9.40 -20.07
N TYR A 5 -1.03 -8.36 -19.43
CA TYR A 5 -2.47 -8.22 -19.20
C TYR A 5 -3.13 -7.15 -20.08
N ALA A 6 -2.43 -6.07 -20.45
CA ALA A 6 -2.96 -5.08 -21.40
C ALA A 6 -3.30 -5.74 -22.74
N SER A 7 -2.38 -6.58 -23.25
CA SER A 7 -2.59 -7.40 -24.47
C SER A 7 -3.71 -8.45 -24.37
N ARG A 8 -4.19 -8.77 -23.16
CA ARG A 8 -5.32 -9.69 -22.91
C ARG A 8 -6.61 -8.97 -22.53
N GLY A 9 -6.54 -7.67 -22.27
CA GLY A 9 -7.70 -6.83 -21.94
C GLY A 9 -8.51 -6.49 -23.18
N SER A 10 -9.71 -5.96 -22.98
CA SER A 10 -10.56 -5.42 -24.05
C SER A 10 -10.17 -4.01 -24.49
N LEU A 11 -9.07 -3.45 -23.96
CA LEU A 11 -8.61 -2.11 -24.28
C LEU A 11 -7.84 -2.10 -25.61
N THR A 12 -8.15 -1.12 -26.44
CA THR A 12 -7.41 -0.78 -27.64
C THR A 12 -6.06 -0.13 -27.29
N PRO A 13 -5.06 -0.15 -28.21
CA PRO A 13 -3.79 0.55 -27.99
C PRO A 13 -3.94 2.04 -27.67
N ASP A 14 -4.95 2.70 -28.25
CA ASP A 14 -5.24 4.12 -27.97
C ASP A 14 -5.82 4.32 -26.56
N GLU A 15 -6.67 3.42 -26.07
CA GLU A 15 -7.15 3.46 -24.69
C GLU A 15 -6.03 3.19 -23.69
N VAL A 16 -5.12 2.27 -24.00
CA VAL A 16 -3.91 2.00 -23.21
C VAL A 16 -3.03 3.25 -23.11
N LEU A 17 -2.86 3.98 -24.22
CA LEU A 17 -2.14 5.25 -24.24
C LEU A 17 -2.85 6.31 -23.40
N ARG A 18 -4.19 6.39 -23.52
CA ARG A 18 -5.03 7.33 -22.79
C ARG A 18 -4.94 7.13 -21.28
N VAL A 19 -4.90 5.87 -20.82
CA VAL A 19 -4.71 5.54 -19.40
C VAL A 19 -3.37 6.10 -18.91
N ALA A 20 -2.30 5.99 -19.70
CA ALA A 20 -1.00 6.54 -19.34
C ALA A 20 -0.97 8.09 -19.35
N GLN A 21 -1.82 8.74 -20.14
CA GLN A 21 -1.96 10.21 -20.18
C GLN A 21 -2.73 10.75 -18.96
N GLY A 22 -3.56 9.90 -18.34
CA GLY A 22 -4.21 10.16 -17.06
C GLY A 22 -5.68 10.59 -17.18
N PRO A 23 -6.29 11.00 -16.06
CA PRO A 23 -7.75 11.18 -15.95
C PRO A 23 -8.26 12.43 -16.67
N ASN A 24 -7.40 13.41 -16.95
CA ASN A 24 -7.77 14.66 -17.62
C ASN A 24 -7.69 14.58 -19.15
N GLU A 25 -7.36 13.42 -19.71
CA GLU A 25 -7.26 13.23 -21.16
C GLU A 25 -8.66 13.20 -21.80
N GLU A 26 -8.77 13.70 -23.03
CA GLU A 26 -10.04 13.72 -23.75
C GLU A 26 -10.52 12.30 -24.09
N GLY A 27 -11.84 12.10 -24.09
CA GLY A 27 -12.48 10.84 -24.49
C GLY A 27 -12.80 9.89 -23.34
N TRP A 28 -12.46 10.25 -22.09
CA TRP A 28 -13.06 9.62 -20.93
C TRP A 28 -14.46 10.18 -20.67
N ASN A 29 -15.38 9.30 -20.28
CA ASN A 29 -16.56 9.76 -19.57
C ASN A 29 -16.19 10.10 -18.11
N GLU A 30 -17.11 10.75 -17.39
CA GLU A 30 -16.85 11.22 -16.02
C GLU A 30 -16.51 10.07 -15.06
N PHE A 31 -17.14 8.91 -15.22
CA PHE A 31 -16.89 7.74 -14.41
C PHE A 31 -15.48 7.17 -14.65
N GLU A 32 -15.08 7.01 -15.91
CA GLU A 32 -13.75 6.51 -16.30
C GLU A 32 -12.65 7.44 -15.81
N ALA A 33 -12.81 8.75 -15.99
CA ALA A 33 -11.87 9.75 -15.49
C ALA A 33 -11.73 9.66 -13.96
N THR A 34 -12.84 9.46 -13.24
CA THR A 34 -12.82 9.27 -11.78
C THR A 34 -12.11 7.98 -11.38
N LEU A 35 -12.35 6.88 -12.10
CA LEU A 35 -11.73 5.58 -11.82
C LEU A 35 -10.20 5.59 -12.07
N ILE A 36 -9.76 6.32 -13.08
CA ILE A 36 -8.33 6.54 -13.36
C ILE A 36 -7.72 7.47 -12.30
N GLY A 37 -8.41 8.56 -11.94
CA GLY A 37 -7.97 9.49 -10.89
C GLY A 37 -7.85 8.81 -9.52
N MET A 38 -8.74 7.88 -9.21
CA MET A 38 -8.68 7.02 -8.01
C MET A 38 -7.34 6.25 -7.92
N ALA A 39 -6.79 5.80 -9.06
CA ALA A 39 -5.51 5.12 -9.09
C ALA A 39 -4.33 6.07 -8.80
N ASP A 40 -4.35 7.28 -9.36
CA ASP A 40 -3.37 8.32 -9.05
C ASP A 40 -3.41 8.71 -7.56
N GLU A 41 -4.61 8.89 -7.00
CA GLU A 41 -4.84 9.16 -5.58
C GLU A 41 -4.31 8.03 -4.69
N PHE A 42 -4.60 6.78 -5.00
CA PHE A 42 -4.05 5.66 -4.23
C PHE A 42 -2.54 5.62 -4.24
N PHE A 43 -1.96 5.74 -5.43
CA PHE A 43 -0.53 5.70 -5.61
C PHE A 43 0.16 6.76 -4.73
N ARG A 44 -0.33 8.01 -4.80
CA ARG A 44 0.31 9.16 -4.16
C ARG A 44 -0.10 9.35 -2.69
N ASN A 45 -1.40 9.31 -2.40
CA ASN A 45 -1.98 9.66 -1.11
C ASN A 45 -2.30 8.43 -0.24
N SER A 46 -2.26 7.22 -0.80
CA SER A 46 -2.66 5.98 -0.10
C SER A 46 -4.11 5.98 0.40
N SER A 47 -4.92 6.86 -0.18
CA SER A 47 -6.30 7.15 0.21
C SER A 47 -6.97 7.81 -0.99
N ILE A 48 -8.30 7.86 -0.98
CA ILE A 48 -9.10 8.52 -2.02
C ILE A 48 -10.06 9.48 -1.33
N THR A 49 -10.24 10.65 -1.95
CA THR A 49 -11.08 11.73 -1.44
C THR A 49 -12.56 11.31 -1.31
N ASP A 50 -13.31 12.01 -0.47
CA ASP A 50 -14.76 11.85 -0.38
C ASP A 50 -15.44 12.16 -1.71
N VAL A 51 -14.93 13.14 -2.47
CA VAL A 51 -15.42 13.47 -3.82
C VAL A 51 -15.30 12.27 -4.76
N THR A 52 -14.12 11.63 -4.82
CA THR A 52 -13.89 10.46 -5.65
C THR A 52 -14.76 9.28 -5.20
N TRP A 53 -14.85 9.04 -3.89
CA TRP A 53 -15.70 7.98 -3.34
C TRP A 53 -17.18 8.18 -3.69
N ASP A 54 -17.72 9.38 -3.45
CA ASP A 54 -19.12 9.72 -3.68
C ASP A 54 -19.48 9.64 -5.17
N ARG A 55 -18.55 10.04 -6.05
CA ARG A 55 -18.77 9.94 -7.49
C ARG A 55 -18.82 8.50 -7.96
N LEU A 56 -17.87 7.66 -7.54
CA LEU A 56 -17.89 6.24 -7.88
C LEU A 56 -19.14 5.54 -7.32
N SER A 57 -19.58 5.93 -6.12
CA SER A 57 -20.77 5.36 -5.46
C SER A 57 -22.09 5.65 -6.16
N GLN A 58 -22.12 6.57 -7.14
CA GLN A 58 -23.32 6.82 -7.96
C GLN A 58 -23.55 5.70 -8.99
N GLU A 59 -22.49 4.99 -9.38
CA GLU A 59 -22.53 3.98 -10.44
C GLU A 59 -22.13 2.59 -9.93
N TYR A 60 -21.27 2.52 -8.91
CA TYR A 60 -20.85 1.29 -8.26
C TYR A 60 -21.65 1.03 -6.98
N ASP A 61 -22.11 -0.21 -6.84
CA ASP A 61 -22.55 -0.71 -5.54
C ASP A 61 -21.35 -1.03 -4.61
N LEU A 62 -21.65 -1.49 -3.40
CA LEU A 62 -20.65 -1.83 -2.40
C LEU A 62 -19.60 -2.83 -2.88
N TYR A 63 -20.03 -3.83 -3.66
CA TYR A 63 -19.16 -4.90 -4.14
C TYR A 63 -18.18 -4.35 -5.18
N ASN A 64 -18.71 -3.60 -6.16
CA ASN A 64 -17.89 -2.95 -7.19
C ASN A 64 -16.91 -1.92 -6.59
N LEU A 65 -17.33 -1.14 -5.59
CA LEU A 65 -16.45 -0.21 -4.88
C LEU A 65 -15.32 -0.94 -4.14
N ALA A 66 -15.65 -1.99 -3.38
CA ALA A 66 -14.66 -2.77 -2.65
C ALA A 66 -13.66 -3.46 -3.60
N ASP A 67 -14.15 -4.02 -4.71
CA ASP A 67 -13.33 -4.63 -5.75
C ASP A 67 -12.40 -3.60 -6.40
N ALA A 68 -12.89 -2.41 -6.76
CA ALA A 68 -12.07 -1.35 -7.32
C ALA A 68 -10.94 -0.93 -6.36
N VAL A 69 -11.28 -0.71 -5.08
CA VAL A 69 -10.31 -0.38 -4.02
C VAL A 69 -9.24 -1.45 -3.88
N VAL A 70 -9.63 -2.72 -3.78
CA VAL A 70 -8.68 -3.81 -3.56
C VAL A 70 -7.84 -4.06 -4.82
N THR A 71 -8.44 -3.99 -6.00
CA THR A 71 -7.73 -4.17 -7.28
C THR A 71 -6.64 -3.13 -7.46
N VAL A 72 -6.96 -1.84 -7.32
CA VAL A 72 -5.98 -0.77 -7.51
C VAL A 72 -4.89 -0.85 -6.45
N ALA A 73 -5.24 -1.14 -5.19
CA ALA A 73 -4.28 -1.30 -4.11
C ALA A 73 -3.32 -2.49 -4.36
N GLU A 74 -3.84 -3.63 -4.81
CA GLU A 74 -3.07 -4.85 -5.09
C GLU A 74 -2.13 -4.62 -6.28
N ILE A 75 -2.61 -4.07 -7.39
CA ILE A 75 -1.78 -3.80 -8.57
C ILE A 75 -0.68 -2.79 -8.26
N THR A 76 -0.99 -1.74 -7.48
CA THR A 76 0.01 -0.75 -7.04
C THR A 76 1.10 -1.41 -6.20
N ALA A 77 0.72 -2.25 -5.23
CA ALA A 77 1.69 -2.95 -4.40
C ALA A 77 2.53 -3.97 -5.17
N GLN A 78 1.94 -4.71 -6.11
CA GLN A 78 2.66 -5.64 -6.98
C GLN A 78 3.69 -4.90 -7.85
N ALA A 79 3.33 -3.75 -8.41
CA ALA A 79 4.25 -2.93 -9.19
C ALA A 79 5.44 -2.47 -8.33
N ILE A 80 5.19 -1.97 -7.11
CA ILE A 80 6.23 -1.57 -6.15
C ILE A 80 7.15 -2.76 -5.80
N LEU A 81 6.58 -3.94 -5.57
CA LEU A 81 7.34 -5.14 -5.27
C LEU A 81 8.27 -5.52 -6.45
N PHE A 82 7.73 -5.57 -7.66
CA PHE A 82 8.52 -5.97 -8.84
C PHE A 82 9.62 -4.98 -9.15
N ASN A 83 9.34 -3.68 -9.04
CA ASN A 83 10.34 -2.62 -9.18
C ASN A 83 11.45 -2.78 -8.13
N ALA A 84 11.11 -2.96 -6.85
CA ALA A 84 12.09 -3.14 -5.77
C ALA A 84 12.95 -4.40 -5.90
N LEU A 85 12.41 -5.46 -6.52
CA LEU A 85 13.16 -6.69 -6.82
C LEU A 85 13.93 -6.62 -8.14
N GLY A 86 13.84 -5.50 -8.87
CA GLY A 86 14.47 -5.33 -10.18
C GLY A 86 13.94 -6.29 -11.26
N ILE A 87 12.73 -6.84 -11.08
CA ILE A 87 12.14 -7.79 -12.02
C ILE A 87 11.86 -7.08 -13.34
N GLN A 88 12.54 -7.52 -14.40
CA GLN A 88 12.37 -6.99 -15.75
C GLN A 88 11.30 -7.76 -16.52
N PRO A 89 10.61 -7.12 -17.48
CA PRO A 89 9.81 -7.85 -18.46
C PRO A 89 10.66 -8.87 -19.23
N ASP A 90 10.03 -9.97 -19.66
CA ASP A 90 10.70 -10.97 -20.51
C ASP A 90 11.18 -10.34 -21.82
N ASP A 91 12.29 -10.85 -22.37
CA ASP A 91 12.94 -10.31 -23.58
C ASP A 91 12.01 -10.28 -24.81
N ASP A 92 11.08 -11.23 -24.90
CA ASP A 92 10.10 -11.37 -25.98
C ASP A 92 8.84 -10.52 -25.78
N THR A 93 8.72 -9.85 -24.64
CA THR A 93 7.62 -8.92 -24.40
C THR A 93 7.73 -7.78 -25.41
N THR A 94 6.69 -7.51 -26.21
CA THR A 94 6.71 -6.45 -27.23
C THR A 94 6.12 -5.14 -26.76
N GLU A 95 5.15 -5.19 -25.84
CA GLU A 95 4.56 -3.99 -25.23
C GLU A 95 5.45 -3.50 -24.07
N ARG A 96 5.74 -2.21 -24.06
CA ARG A 96 6.47 -1.54 -22.97
C ARG A 96 5.60 -0.39 -22.44
N LEU A 97 5.93 0.11 -21.25
CA LEU A 97 5.36 1.36 -20.78
C LEU A 97 5.62 2.44 -21.85
N PRO A 98 4.64 3.28 -22.21
CA PRO A 98 4.74 4.25 -23.30
C PRO A 98 5.61 5.46 -22.91
N THR A 99 6.76 5.25 -22.27
CA THR A 99 7.62 6.31 -21.71
C THR A 99 8.28 7.19 -22.78
N THR A 100 8.28 6.74 -24.03
CA THR A 100 8.79 7.51 -25.18
C THR A 100 7.73 8.37 -25.85
N SER A 101 6.44 8.10 -25.61
CA SER A 101 5.30 8.80 -26.22
C SER A 101 4.44 9.56 -25.20
N VAL A 102 4.50 9.21 -23.93
CA VAL A 102 3.77 9.85 -22.83
C VAL A 102 4.75 10.23 -21.73
N GLY A 103 4.78 11.51 -21.37
CA GLY A 103 5.51 11.99 -20.20
C GLY A 103 4.79 11.56 -18.93
N TYR A 104 5.53 11.05 -17.94
CA TYR A 104 4.96 10.65 -16.66
C TYR A 104 4.28 11.84 -15.96
N ARG A 105 3.01 11.67 -15.60
CA ARG A 105 2.20 12.65 -14.87
C ARG A 105 1.26 11.93 -13.93
N LEU A 106 1.05 12.52 -12.77
CA LEU A 106 -0.04 12.17 -11.86
C LEU A 106 -0.95 13.39 -11.69
N VAL A 107 -2.26 13.17 -11.64
CA VAL A 107 -3.24 14.20 -11.31
C VAL A 107 -3.87 13.80 -9.99
N VAL A 108 -3.39 14.40 -8.90
CA VAL A 108 -3.77 14.03 -7.54
C VAL A 108 -4.27 15.25 -6.79
N PRO A 109 -5.51 15.23 -6.25
CA PRO A 109 -5.98 16.27 -5.34
C PRO A 109 -5.17 16.29 -4.03
N ASP A 110 -5.24 17.41 -3.31
CA ASP A 110 -4.66 17.49 -1.97
C ASP A 110 -5.25 16.40 -1.08
N ARG A 111 -4.39 15.79 -0.26
CA ARG A 111 -4.79 14.72 0.64
C ARG A 111 -5.77 15.24 1.69
N GLU A 112 -6.89 14.53 1.84
CA GLU A 112 -7.85 14.77 2.93
C GLU A 112 -7.35 14.22 4.28
N PRO A 113 -7.85 14.77 5.41
CA PRO A 113 -7.64 14.17 6.72
C PRO A 113 -8.13 12.71 6.77
N PRO A 114 -7.55 11.86 7.62
CA PRO A 114 -8.04 10.48 7.80
C PRO A 114 -9.53 10.46 8.17
N LEU A 115 -10.27 9.53 7.56
CA LEU A 115 -11.69 9.32 7.85
C LEU A 115 -11.91 9.03 9.33
N SER A 116 -12.91 9.68 9.94
CA SER A 116 -13.32 9.44 11.33
C SER A 116 -14.50 8.48 11.47
N VAL A 117 -15.13 8.13 10.34
CA VAL A 117 -16.25 7.19 10.25
C VAL A 117 -15.97 6.17 9.15
N PRO A 118 -16.44 4.92 9.28
CA PRO A 118 -16.28 3.94 8.23
C PRO A 118 -17.14 4.29 7.02
N ARG A 119 -16.56 4.13 5.82
CA ARG A 119 -17.34 4.11 4.56
C ARG A 119 -18.05 2.76 4.39
N ILE A 120 -17.44 1.68 4.90
CA ILE A 120 -18.06 0.36 5.00
C ILE A 120 -18.10 -0.07 6.46
N ASP A 121 -19.30 -0.12 7.04
CA ASP A 121 -19.50 -0.62 8.39
C ASP A 121 -19.05 -2.08 8.53
N PRO A 122 -18.25 -2.43 9.55
CA PRO A 122 -17.91 -3.82 9.80
C PRO A 122 -19.19 -4.63 10.10
N VAL A 123 -19.23 -5.91 9.72
CA VAL A 123 -20.27 -6.81 10.22
C VAL A 123 -20.18 -6.91 11.75
N GLU A 124 -21.31 -7.12 12.43
CA GLU A 124 -21.32 -7.32 13.88
C GLU A 124 -20.57 -8.60 14.29
N GLY A 125 -20.11 -8.62 15.54
CA GLY A 125 -19.42 -9.76 16.16
C GLY A 125 -17.93 -9.56 16.40
N ASP A 126 -17.26 -10.67 16.71
CA ASP A 126 -15.87 -10.69 17.17
C ASP A 126 -14.84 -10.64 16.04
N GLY A 127 -13.60 -10.36 16.42
CA GLY A 127 -12.44 -10.29 15.52
C GLY A 127 -12.09 -8.87 15.07
N LEU A 128 -10.99 -8.78 14.31
CA LEU A 128 -10.46 -7.52 13.81
C LEU A 128 -11.47 -6.80 12.91
N ARG A 129 -11.57 -5.47 13.03
CA ARG A 129 -12.50 -4.66 12.22
C ARG A 129 -12.22 -4.80 10.73
N VAL A 130 -10.96 -4.87 10.30
CA VAL A 130 -10.62 -5.15 8.89
C VAL A 130 -11.28 -6.44 8.38
N SER A 131 -11.15 -7.55 9.11
CA SER A 131 -11.77 -8.82 8.72
C SER A 131 -13.30 -8.74 8.71
N ARG A 132 -13.89 -7.95 9.62
CA ARG A 132 -15.34 -7.71 9.67
C ARG A 132 -15.85 -6.80 8.57
N THR A 133 -15.06 -5.80 8.16
CA THR A 133 -15.37 -4.94 7.02
C THR A 133 -15.31 -5.75 5.72
N LEU A 134 -14.25 -6.52 5.51
CA LEU A 134 -14.11 -7.33 4.29
C LEU A 134 -15.20 -8.39 4.17
N ARG A 135 -15.70 -8.96 5.28
CA ARG A 135 -16.84 -9.91 5.27
C ARG A 135 -18.15 -9.35 4.71
N ARG A 136 -18.27 -8.04 4.48
CA ARG A 136 -19.37 -7.46 3.69
C ARG A 136 -19.33 -7.93 2.22
N HIS A 137 -18.16 -8.33 1.74
CA HIS A 137 -17.93 -8.99 0.45
C HIS A 137 -17.26 -10.36 0.67
N PRO A 138 -18.04 -11.44 0.85
CA PRO A 138 -17.51 -12.75 1.26
C PRO A 138 -16.44 -13.34 0.33
N GLU A 139 -16.61 -13.22 -0.98
CA GLU A 139 -15.68 -13.71 -2.00
C GLU A 139 -14.34 -12.99 -1.93
N LEU A 140 -14.37 -11.65 -1.82
CA LEU A 140 -13.17 -10.84 -1.61
C LEU A 140 -12.51 -11.18 -0.27
N ALA A 141 -13.29 -11.35 0.80
CA ALA A 141 -12.78 -11.75 2.11
C ALA A 141 -12.08 -13.11 2.07
N GLU A 142 -12.58 -14.07 1.31
CA GLU A 142 -11.92 -15.36 1.10
C GLU A 142 -10.54 -15.16 0.47
N GLN A 143 -10.45 -14.39 -0.63
CA GLN A 143 -9.20 -14.15 -1.35
C GLN A 143 -8.18 -13.36 -0.54
N TRP A 144 -8.62 -12.35 0.24
CA TRP A 144 -7.75 -11.54 1.09
C TRP A 144 -6.92 -12.41 2.04
N ASN A 145 -7.54 -13.44 2.63
CA ASN A 145 -6.94 -14.26 3.67
C ASN A 145 -6.00 -15.37 3.16
N VAL A 146 -5.99 -15.70 1.87
CA VAL A 146 -5.22 -16.85 1.31
C VAL A 146 -3.71 -16.71 1.56
N ASN A 147 -3.19 -15.47 1.58
CA ASN A 147 -1.75 -15.19 1.76
C ASN A 147 -1.42 -14.42 3.04
N ASP A 148 -2.35 -14.29 4.00
CA ASP A 148 -2.14 -13.46 5.21
C ASP A 148 -1.03 -13.98 6.13
N ARG A 149 -0.69 -15.27 6.04
CA ARG A 149 0.28 -15.87 6.95
C ARG A 149 1.74 -15.67 6.54
N TYR A 150 2.07 -15.33 5.28
CA TYR A 150 3.48 -15.29 4.86
C TYR A 150 4.33 -14.34 5.71
N VAL A 151 3.88 -13.08 5.85
CA VAL A 151 4.65 -12.05 6.57
C VAL A 151 4.71 -12.34 8.06
N LEU A 152 3.60 -12.77 8.66
CA LEU A 152 3.52 -13.02 10.10
C LEU A 152 4.14 -14.36 10.54
N ASP A 153 4.38 -15.28 9.60
CA ASP A 153 5.00 -16.58 9.84
C ASP A 153 6.53 -16.44 9.76
N PRO A 154 7.27 -16.53 10.89
CA PRO A 154 8.71 -16.35 10.90
C PRO A 154 9.44 -17.48 10.15
N GLU A 155 8.83 -18.66 10.01
CA GLU A 155 9.43 -19.75 9.23
C GLU A 155 9.34 -19.48 7.72
N LYS A 156 8.31 -18.72 7.30
CA LYS A 156 8.10 -18.37 5.89
C LYS A 156 8.79 -17.09 5.46
N SER A 157 8.73 -16.02 6.26
CA SER A 157 9.38 -14.75 5.94
C SER A 157 10.85 -14.71 6.38
N ARG A 158 11.22 -15.47 7.42
CA ARG A 158 12.58 -15.49 8.01
C ARG A 158 13.08 -14.13 8.51
N LEU A 159 12.21 -13.11 8.54
CA LEU A 159 12.46 -11.86 9.25
C LEU A 159 12.20 -12.08 10.74
N ILE A 160 13.08 -11.55 11.59
CA ILE A 160 12.79 -11.51 13.02
C ILE A 160 11.62 -10.55 13.27
N PRO A 161 10.83 -10.76 14.34
CA PRO A 161 9.66 -9.93 14.61
C PRO A 161 9.96 -8.43 14.65
N HIS A 162 11.09 -8.03 15.26
CA HIS A 162 11.51 -6.63 15.34
C HIS A 162 11.59 -5.96 13.96
N ASP A 163 12.40 -6.51 13.05
CA ASP A 163 12.65 -5.91 11.72
C ASP A 163 11.38 -5.90 10.87
N ARG A 164 10.57 -6.96 10.98
CA ARG A 164 9.28 -7.04 10.31
C ARG A 164 8.34 -5.94 10.79
N GLU A 165 8.14 -5.80 12.10
CA GLU A 165 7.24 -4.79 12.65
C GLU A 165 7.74 -3.36 12.36
N LEU A 166 9.05 -3.14 12.30
CA LEU A 166 9.63 -1.85 11.91
C LEU A 166 9.23 -1.46 10.48
N LEU A 167 9.36 -2.38 9.52
CA LEU A 167 8.95 -2.15 8.13
C LEU A 167 7.43 -1.88 8.03
N ILE A 168 6.62 -2.66 8.75
CA ILE A 168 5.16 -2.52 8.75
C ILE A 168 4.75 -1.15 9.29
N LEU A 169 5.23 -0.79 10.47
CA LEU A 169 4.87 0.46 11.14
C LEU A 169 5.38 1.67 10.38
N ARG A 170 6.61 1.62 9.83
CA ARG A 170 7.13 2.71 9.00
C ARG A 170 6.33 2.87 7.72
N THR A 171 5.94 1.78 7.07
CA THR A 171 5.05 1.81 5.90
C THR A 171 3.68 2.37 6.24
N GLY A 172 3.08 1.94 7.36
CA GLY A 172 1.80 2.42 7.86
C GLY A 172 1.83 3.91 8.20
N TRP A 173 2.92 4.39 8.80
CA TRP A 173 3.17 5.82 9.03
C TRP A 173 3.22 6.59 7.72
N ASN A 174 4.04 6.16 6.76
CA ASN A 174 4.15 6.84 5.47
C ASN A 174 2.79 6.89 4.74
N ALA A 175 2.00 5.81 4.82
CA ALA A 175 0.65 5.75 4.26
C ALA A 175 -0.42 6.50 5.08
N GLN A 176 -0.07 6.98 6.27
CA GLN A 176 -0.98 7.48 7.31
C GLN A 176 -2.17 6.54 7.56
N ALA A 177 -1.92 5.23 7.58
CA ALA A 177 -2.92 4.22 7.90
C ALA A 177 -3.05 4.02 9.41
N VAL A 178 -3.91 4.83 10.04
CA VAL A 178 -4.06 4.85 11.51
C VAL A 178 -4.54 3.53 12.09
N TYR A 179 -5.41 2.79 11.39
CA TYR A 179 -5.85 1.47 11.83
C TYR A 179 -4.71 0.46 11.82
N GLU A 180 -3.92 0.48 10.76
CA GLU A 180 -2.78 -0.42 10.60
C GLU A 180 -1.74 -0.19 11.70
N TRP A 181 -1.39 1.08 11.89
CA TRP A 181 -0.53 1.53 12.99
C TRP A 181 -1.05 1.05 14.35
N ALA A 182 -2.32 1.33 14.66
CA ALA A 182 -2.94 0.95 15.92
C ALA A 182 -2.85 -0.55 16.21
N LYS A 183 -3.11 -1.39 15.19
CA LYS A 183 -3.03 -2.84 15.36
C LYS A 183 -1.61 -3.34 15.51
N HIS A 184 -0.65 -2.76 14.80
CA HIS A 184 0.74 -3.18 14.88
C HIS A 184 1.48 -2.66 16.11
N VAL A 185 1.12 -1.48 16.63
CA VAL A 185 1.56 -1.03 17.95
C VAL A 185 0.96 -1.91 19.05
N GLY A 186 -0.35 -2.17 18.95
CA GLY A 186 -1.10 -2.93 19.95
C GLY A 186 -1.22 -4.42 19.66
N SER A 187 -2.47 -4.89 19.53
CA SER A 187 -2.84 -6.30 19.68
C SER A 187 -2.29 -7.27 18.62
N VAL A 188 -1.87 -6.79 17.45
CA VAL A 188 -1.39 -7.62 16.34
C VAL A 188 0.13 -7.68 16.32
N GLY A 189 0.79 -6.54 16.12
CA GLY A 189 2.23 -6.46 15.97
C GLY A 189 2.98 -6.44 17.30
N ARG A 190 2.34 -5.95 18.38
CA ARG A 190 2.93 -5.81 19.72
C ARG A 190 4.32 -5.17 19.67
N ALA A 191 4.43 -4.05 18.97
CA ALA A 191 5.70 -3.37 18.66
C ALA A 191 6.67 -3.30 19.86
N ARG A 192 6.15 -2.94 21.04
CA ARG A 192 6.93 -2.76 22.27
C ARG A 192 7.52 -4.06 22.81
N ASP A 193 6.82 -5.19 22.64
CA ASP A 193 7.34 -6.51 23.00
C ASP A 193 8.55 -6.92 22.15
N HIS A 194 8.69 -6.27 20.99
CA HIS A 194 9.78 -6.50 20.04
C HIS A 194 10.87 -5.44 20.11
N GLY A 195 10.81 -4.48 21.06
CA GLY A 195 11.84 -3.46 21.26
C GLY A 195 11.62 -2.18 20.45
N LEU A 196 10.46 -2.03 19.80
CA LEU A 196 10.16 -0.84 19.00
C LEU A 196 9.48 0.25 19.83
N GLU A 197 9.93 1.49 19.63
CA GLU A 197 9.28 2.69 20.15
C GLU A 197 8.53 3.43 19.02
N PRO A 198 7.18 3.43 19.01
CA PRO A 198 6.35 4.12 18.02
C PRO A 198 6.72 5.59 17.79
N LEU A 199 7.16 6.32 18.83
CA LEU A 199 7.61 7.70 18.64
C LEU A 199 8.85 7.78 17.73
N TRP A 200 9.82 6.88 17.90
CA TRP A 200 11.02 6.84 17.07
C TRP A 200 10.69 6.47 15.62
N ILE A 201 9.72 5.57 15.42
CA ILE A 201 9.29 5.18 14.06
C ILE A 201 8.66 6.36 13.32
N ALA A 202 7.87 7.17 14.03
CA ALA A 202 7.27 8.38 13.49
C ALA A 202 8.34 9.43 13.14
N GLN A 203 9.33 9.63 14.01
CA GLN A 203 10.50 10.49 13.78
C GLN A 203 11.39 9.99 12.63
N GLY A 204 11.36 8.70 12.30
CA GLY A 204 12.16 8.13 11.23
C GLY A 204 13.66 8.24 11.52
N ALA A 205 14.43 8.73 10.55
CA ALA A 205 15.88 8.84 10.65
C ALA A 205 16.37 9.87 11.69
N ASP A 206 15.49 10.78 12.15
CA ASP A 206 15.84 11.80 13.13
C ASP A 206 15.87 11.25 14.57
N ALA A 207 15.30 10.07 14.81
CA ALA A 207 15.38 9.45 16.12
C ALA A 207 16.81 8.96 16.40
N SER A 208 17.37 9.34 17.55
CA SER A 208 18.76 9.03 17.92
C SER A 208 18.99 7.58 18.38
N GLY A 209 17.94 6.75 18.40
CA GLY A 209 17.95 5.42 19.00
C GLY A 209 18.25 4.29 18.04
N TRP A 210 18.29 4.55 16.73
CA TRP A 210 18.45 3.52 15.72
C TRP A 210 19.91 3.11 15.51
N ASN A 211 20.12 1.83 15.29
CA ASN A 211 21.35 1.30 14.72
C ASN A 211 21.33 1.38 13.17
N ASP A 212 22.48 1.14 12.55
CA ASP A 212 22.64 1.26 11.10
C ASP A 212 21.71 0.33 10.31
N ASN A 213 21.44 -0.88 10.80
CA ASN A 213 20.54 -1.82 10.14
C ASN A 213 19.09 -1.33 10.16
N GLU A 214 18.64 -0.80 11.30
CA GLU A 214 17.31 -0.20 11.48
C GLU A 214 17.11 1.01 10.58
N LEU A 215 18.13 1.86 10.46
CA LEU A 215 18.12 2.99 9.54
C LEU A 215 17.99 2.53 8.08
N ASN A 216 18.67 1.44 7.70
CA ASN A 216 18.53 0.87 6.35
C ASN A 216 17.15 0.26 6.09
N LEU A 217 16.51 -0.37 7.09
CA LEU A 217 15.13 -0.84 6.97
C LEU A 217 14.14 0.33 6.84
N ILE A 218 14.33 1.39 7.62
CA ILE A 218 13.54 2.63 7.52
C ILE A 218 13.74 3.27 6.14
N ALA A 219 14.97 3.30 5.63
CA ALA A 219 15.28 3.80 4.30
C ALA A 219 14.55 2.99 3.22
N ALA A 220 14.59 1.65 3.28
CA ALA A 220 13.87 0.79 2.34
C ALA A 220 12.36 1.06 2.34
N ALA A 221 11.74 1.17 3.52
CA ALA A 221 10.32 1.50 3.64
C ALA A 221 9.99 2.91 3.08
N ASN A 222 10.87 3.88 3.27
CA ASN A 222 10.72 5.24 2.74
C ASN A 222 10.91 5.30 1.22
N GLU A 223 11.93 4.63 0.69
CA GLU A 223 12.23 4.57 -0.74
C GLU A 223 11.13 3.84 -1.50
N MET A 224 10.65 2.69 -1.00
CA MET A 224 9.53 1.98 -1.64
C MET A 224 8.22 2.79 -1.62
N TYR A 225 8.00 3.63 -0.61
CA TYR A 225 6.87 4.55 -0.59
C TYR A 225 7.06 5.71 -1.60
N ARG A 226 8.23 6.35 -1.60
CA ARG A 226 8.50 7.59 -2.35
C ARG A 226 8.78 7.34 -3.82
N ASP A 227 9.57 6.30 -4.11
CA ASP A 227 10.17 6.01 -5.42
C ASP A 227 9.72 4.69 -6.01
N THR A 228 8.91 3.90 -5.30
CA THR A 228 8.43 2.58 -5.73
C THR A 228 9.53 1.53 -5.91
N THR A 229 10.74 1.78 -5.40
CA THR A 229 11.88 0.87 -5.48
C THR A 229 12.74 1.02 -4.23
N ILE A 230 13.64 0.05 -4.00
CA ILE A 230 14.77 0.21 -3.08
C ILE A 230 15.96 0.70 -3.92
N SER A 231 16.74 1.65 -3.40
CA SER A 231 17.96 2.13 -4.08
C SER A 231 19.09 1.10 -4.00
N ASP A 232 20.03 1.15 -4.95
CA ASP A 232 21.20 0.25 -4.96
C ASP A 232 22.00 0.35 -3.65
N ALA A 233 22.13 1.56 -3.10
CA ALA A 233 22.85 1.81 -1.86
C ALA A 233 22.17 1.13 -0.65
N THR A 234 20.85 1.32 -0.51
CA THR A 234 20.07 0.69 0.56
C THR A 234 20.02 -0.83 0.41
N TRP A 235 19.86 -1.33 -0.83
CA TRP A 235 19.88 -2.76 -1.13
C TRP A 235 21.23 -3.38 -0.76
N GLN A 236 22.34 -2.75 -1.16
CA GLN A 236 23.68 -3.22 -0.84
C GLN A 236 23.89 -3.29 0.68
N ALA A 237 23.55 -2.23 1.40
CA ALA A 237 23.73 -2.17 2.85
C ALA A 237 22.91 -3.25 3.60
N LEU A 238 21.66 -3.48 3.19
CA LEU A 238 20.83 -4.55 3.77
C LEU A 238 21.38 -5.94 3.42
N SER A 239 21.92 -6.14 2.21
CA SER A 239 22.45 -7.44 1.78
C SER A 239 23.71 -7.88 2.53
N GLU A 240 24.35 -6.99 3.28
CA GLU A 240 25.44 -7.35 4.21
C GLU A 240 24.93 -8.12 5.44
N GLN A 241 23.65 -7.98 5.79
CA GLN A 241 23.03 -8.59 6.97
C GLN A 241 21.94 -9.61 6.64
N TYR A 242 21.26 -9.45 5.50
CA TYR A 242 20.13 -10.28 5.09
C TYR A 242 20.49 -11.14 3.88
N ASP A 243 20.09 -12.41 3.93
CA ASP A 243 20.18 -13.28 2.75
C ASP A 243 19.13 -12.91 1.69
N ALA A 244 19.25 -13.48 0.49
CA ALA A 244 18.33 -13.19 -0.62
C ALA A 244 16.85 -13.44 -0.26
N HIS A 245 16.56 -14.43 0.58
CA HIS A 245 15.20 -14.71 1.01
C HIS A 245 14.66 -13.61 1.93
N GLN A 246 15.46 -13.14 2.88
CA GLN A 246 15.11 -12.04 3.75
C GLN A 246 15.01 -10.72 2.97
N MET A 247 15.88 -10.47 1.99
CA MET A 247 15.77 -9.33 1.07
C MET A 247 14.45 -9.33 0.31
N MET A 248 14.04 -10.49 -0.22
CA MET A 248 12.71 -10.64 -0.82
C MET A 248 11.59 -10.38 0.19
N SER A 249 11.76 -10.82 1.43
CA SER A 249 10.79 -10.63 2.51
C SER A 249 10.67 -9.17 2.96
N ILE A 250 11.75 -8.38 2.92
CA ILE A 250 11.76 -6.93 3.17
C ILE A 250 10.90 -6.21 2.13
N ALA A 251 11.18 -6.47 0.84
CA ALA A 251 10.41 -5.88 -0.26
C ALA A 251 8.94 -6.33 -0.23
N TRP A 252 8.69 -7.63 -0.04
CA TRP A 252 7.36 -8.20 0.04
C TRP A 252 6.55 -7.61 1.19
N SER A 253 7.12 -7.52 2.39
CA SER A 253 6.42 -6.98 3.57
C SER A 253 6.05 -5.51 3.37
N THR A 254 6.99 -4.70 2.89
CA THR A 254 6.74 -3.27 2.62
C THR A 254 5.64 -3.08 1.58
N ALA A 255 5.71 -3.79 0.44
CA ALA A 255 4.67 -3.72 -0.60
C ALA A 255 3.30 -4.25 -0.09
N ARG A 256 3.30 -5.35 0.66
CA ARG A 256 2.08 -5.92 1.25
C ARG A 256 1.38 -4.91 2.16
N TYR A 257 2.12 -4.27 3.06
CA TYR A 257 1.51 -3.33 4.00
C TYR A 257 1.20 -1.98 3.37
N ARG A 258 1.82 -1.64 2.24
CA ARG A 258 1.37 -0.57 1.34
C ARG A 258 -0.03 -0.85 0.81
N ARG A 259 -0.28 -2.07 0.29
CA ARG A 259 -1.63 -2.52 -0.12
C ARG A 259 -2.63 -2.41 1.02
N VAL A 260 -2.31 -3.04 2.16
CA VAL A 260 -3.21 -3.08 3.32
C VAL A 260 -3.58 -1.66 3.76
N SER A 261 -2.60 -0.78 3.87
CA SER A 261 -2.81 0.62 4.23
C SER A 261 -3.75 1.35 3.27
N MET A 262 -3.58 1.19 1.95
CA MET A 262 -4.46 1.78 0.95
C MET A 262 -5.90 1.30 1.11
N THR A 263 -6.11 -0.02 1.22
CA THR A 263 -7.44 -0.61 1.41
C THR A 263 -8.09 -0.07 2.68
N LEU A 264 -7.38 -0.08 3.82
CA LEU A 264 -7.94 0.38 5.09
C LEU A 264 -8.35 1.85 5.07
N ASN A 265 -7.50 2.70 4.49
CA ASN A 265 -7.78 4.13 4.37
C ASN A 265 -9.01 4.39 3.50
N ALA A 266 -9.11 3.73 2.34
CA ALA A 266 -10.22 3.96 1.41
C ALA A 266 -11.56 3.40 1.91
N LEU A 267 -11.55 2.26 2.62
CA LEU A 267 -12.75 1.70 3.24
C LEU A 267 -13.13 2.38 4.57
N GLY A 268 -12.25 3.22 5.10
CA GLY A 268 -12.44 3.93 6.36
C GLY A 268 -12.43 3.02 7.59
N VAL A 269 -11.63 1.95 7.60
CA VAL A 269 -11.59 1.04 8.76
C VAL A 269 -11.04 1.78 9.99
N GLN A 270 -11.83 1.84 11.06
CA GLN A 270 -11.53 2.67 12.22
C GLN A 270 -10.82 1.90 13.35
N PRO A 271 -9.81 2.47 14.04
CA PRO A 271 -9.29 1.94 15.30
C PRO A 271 -10.37 1.90 16.39
N LEU A 272 -10.21 1.03 17.38
CA LEU A 272 -11.00 1.08 18.61
C LEU A 272 -10.69 2.36 19.39
N PRO A 273 -11.60 2.83 20.27
CA PRO A 273 -11.36 4.02 21.10
C PRO A 273 -10.07 3.95 21.92
N ASP A 274 -9.73 2.77 22.43
CA ASP A 274 -8.57 2.55 23.30
C ASP A 274 -7.31 2.09 22.55
N ASP A 275 -7.35 1.99 21.21
CA ASP A 275 -6.17 1.68 20.42
C ASP A 275 -5.20 2.89 20.42
N GLU A 276 -3.90 2.65 20.63
CA GLU A 276 -2.85 3.67 20.48
C GLU A 276 -2.78 4.13 19.02
N ARG A 277 -2.95 5.44 18.78
CA ARG A 277 -2.95 6.04 17.44
C ARG A 277 -1.57 6.60 17.12
N PHE A 278 -1.48 7.39 16.05
CA PHE A 278 -0.26 8.10 15.71
C PHE A 278 0.23 8.98 16.87
N PRO A 279 1.53 8.92 17.21
CA PRO A 279 2.12 9.81 18.19
C PRO A 279 2.09 11.25 17.68
N VAL A 280 2.01 12.19 18.61
CA VAL A 280 2.19 13.62 18.31
C VAL A 280 3.69 13.91 18.31
N LEU A 281 4.21 14.42 17.20
CA LEU A 281 5.60 14.87 17.10
C LEU A 281 5.68 16.32 17.58
N GLU A 282 6.14 16.53 18.81
CA GLU A 282 6.41 17.89 19.30
C GLU A 282 7.64 18.47 18.59
N GLY A 283 7.49 19.64 17.96
CA GLY A 283 8.59 20.34 17.29
C GLY A 283 8.84 19.97 15.83
N TYR A 284 7.91 19.25 15.19
CA TYR A 284 7.86 18.98 13.75
C TYR A 284 6.73 19.74 13.06
#